data_AF-A0A397JCF1-F1
#
_entry.id   AF-A0A397JCF1-F1
#
_cell.length_a   1.000
_cell.length_b   1.000
_cell.length_c   1.000
_cell.angle_alpha   90.00
_cell.angle_beta   90.00
_cell.angle_gamma   90.00
#
_symmetry.space_group_name_H-M   'P 1'
#
loop_
_entity.id
_entity.type
_entity.pdbx_description
1 polymer ?
#
loop_
_entity_poly.entity_id
_entity_poly.type
_entity_poly.pdbx_seq_one_letter_code
_entity_poly.pdbx_strand_id
1 'polypeptide(L)'
;MTKFSERPSPFPSPSNDLTQLLESGIGCDASIEVGEAPETDIYKVHLIILQSRSSYFQKVFDEIAFNGDDVKVLKLPNISNKVFDVWKNFTRKIGEFGHF
;
A
#
# COMPACT_ATOMS: atom_id res chain seq x y z
N MET A 1 -17.57 36.84 -17.26
CA MET A 1 -17.36 35.38 -17.44
C MET A 1 -17.74 34.67 -16.16
N THR A 2 -18.81 33.89 -16.19
CA THR A 2 -19.29 33.08 -15.06
C THR A 2 -18.39 31.85 -14.96
N LYS A 3 -17.68 31.68 -13.83
CA LYS A 3 -16.99 30.41 -13.52
C LYS A 3 -18.06 29.33 -13.40
N PHE A 4 -18.04 28.34 -14.28
CA PHE A 4 -18.77 27.10 -14.05
C PHE A 4 -18.10 26.41 -12.87
N SER A 5 -18.76 26.43 -11.70
CA SER A 5 -18.40 25.56 -10.59
C SER A 5 -18.80 24.15 -10.99
N GLU A 6 -17.82 23.32 -11.30
CA GLU A 6 -18.06 21.89 -11.57
C GLU A 6 -18.73 21.29 -10.33
N ARG A 7 -19.88 20.64 -10.54
CA ARG A 7 -20.55 19.93 -9.43
C ARG A 7 -19.65 18.74 -9.07
N PRO A 8 -19.42 18.46 -7.78
CA PRO A 8 -18.67 17.29 -7.37
C PRO A 8 -19.31 16.04 -7.98
N SER A 9 -18.49 15.11 -8.48
CA SER A 9 -18.97 13.86 -9.07
C SER A 9 -19.84 13.12 -8.05
N PRO A 10 -20.98 12.55 -8.45
CA PRO A 10 -21.83 11.77 -7.55
C PRO A 10 -21.17 10.43 -7.15
N PHE A 11 -20.05 10.08 -7.77
CA PHE A 11 -19.25 8.91 -7.45
C PHE A 11 -17.96 9.33 -6.73
N PRO A 12 -17.54 8.59 -5.69
CA PRO A 12 -16.22 8.78 -5.10
C PRO A 12 -15.15 8.61 -6.18
N SER A 13 -14.06 9.36 -6.05
CA SER A 13 -12.92 9.17 -6.94
C SER A 13 -12.37 7.74 -6.76
N PRO A 14 -11.92 7.05 -7.83
CA PRO A 14 -11.30 5.72 -7.70
C PRO A 14 -10.11 5.67 -6.72
N SER A 15 -9.54 6.83 -6.46
CA SER A 15 -8.53 7.09 -5.44
C SER A 15 -9.04 6.88 -4.00
N ASN A 16 -10.24 7.38 -3.69
CA ASN A 16 -10.84 7.24 -2.36
C ASN A 16 -11.13 5.76 -2.07
N ASP A 17 -11.59 5.01 -3.07
CA ASP A 17 -11.86 3.58 -2.95
C ASP A 17 -10.59 2.77 -2.65
N LEU A 18 -9.47 3.10 -3.31
CA LEU A 18 -8.19 2.45 -3.04
C LEU A 18 -7.65 2.79 -1.64
N THR A 19 -7.85 4.02 -1.17
CA THR A 19 -7.43 4.43 0.18
C THR A 19 -8.22 3.68 1.25
N GLN A 20 -9.54 3.54 1.07
CA GLN A 20 -10.37 2.74 1.97
C GLN A 20 -9.95 1.27 1.97
N LEU A 21 -9.58 0.70 0.81
CA LEU A 21 -9.10 -0.67 0.72
C LEU A 21 -7.80 -0.86 1.52
N LEU A 22 -6.84 0.07 1.39
CA LEU A 22 -5.57 0.06 2.13
C LEU A 22 -5.76 0.17 3.65
N GLU A 23 -6.74 0.93 4.12
CA GLU A 23 -6.98 1.17 5.55
C GLU A 23 -7.90 0.14 6.21
N SER A 24 -8.82 -0.46 5.45
CA SER A 24 -9.83 -1.38 5.99
C SER A 24 -9.27 -2.75 6.40
N GLY A 25 -8.08 -3.12 5.91
CA GLY A 25 -7.49 -4.44 6.12
C GLY A 25 -8.24 -5.58 5.39
N ILE A 26 -9.25 -5.26 4.59
CA ILE A 26 -10.04 -6.23 3.81
C ILE A 26 -9.20 -6.68 2.61
N GLY A 27 -9.09 -7.99 2.40
CA GLY A 27 -8.37 -8.54 1.25
C GLY A 27 -6.85 -8.50 1.36
N CYS A 28 -6.29 -8.21 2.55
CA CYS A 28 -4.86 -8.38 2.79
C CYS A 28 -4.49 -9.87 2.69
N ASP A 29 -3.45 -10.17 1.93
CA ASP A 29 -2.97 -11.51 1.58
C ASP A 29 -1.60 -11.83 2.22
N ALA A 30 -0.93 -10.84 2.82
CA ALA A 30 0.33 -11.05 3.52
C ALA A 30 0.49 -10.18 4.79
N SER A 31 1.44 -10.58 5.64
CA SER A 31 1.97 -9.75 6.73
C SER A 31 3.45 -9.49 6.50
N ILE A 32 3.92 -8.26 6.67
CA ILE A 32 5.32 -7.88 6.55
C ILE A 32 5.85 -7.51 7.93
N GLU A 33 6.88 -8.20 8.37
CA GLU A 33 7.71 -7.85 9.51
C GLU A 33 8.84 -6.92 9.04
N VAL A 34 8.87 -5.71 9.57
CA VAL A 34 9.81 -4.64 9.23
C VAL A 34 10.66 -4.32 10.47
N GLY A 35 11.92 -3.95 10.25
CA GLY A 35 12.87 -3.64 11.32
C GLY A 35 13.80 -4.81 11.67
N GLU A 36 14.68 -4.56 12.64
CA GLU A 36 15.63 -5.54 13.17
C GLU A 36 15.35 -5.75 14.66
N ALA A 37 15.58 -6.97 15.14
CA ALA A 37 15.37 -7.30 16.55
C ALA A 37 16.21 -6.38 17.46
N PRO A 38 15.64 -5.85 18.57
CA PRO A 38 14.33 -6.20 19.15
C PRO A 38 13.15 -5.35 18.66
N GLU A 39 13.37 -4.36 17.79
CA GLU A 39 12.34 -3.40 17.34
C GLU A 39 11.78 -3.80 15.98
N THR A 40 10.91 -4.81 15.97
CA THR A 40 10.19 -5.28 14.77
C THR A 40 8.72 -4.93 14.82
N ASP A 41 8.18 -4.40 13.73
CA ASP A 41 6.76 -4.12 13.54
C ASP A 41 6.15 -5.04 12.48
N ILE A 42 4.90 -5.47 12.66
CA ILE A 42 4.18 -6.33 11.71
C ILE A 42 3.03 -5.54 11.07
N TYR A 43 2.99 -5.52 9.74
CA TYR A 43 1.97 -4.83 8.95
C TYR A 43 1.23 -5.81 8.05
N LYS A 44 -0.11 -5.79 8.08
CA LYS A 44 -0.93 -6.49 7.07
C LYS A 44 -0.94 -5.68 5.79
N VAL A 45 -0.77 -6.32 4.64
CA VAL A 45 -0.63 -5.65 3.35
C VAL A 45 -1.36 -6.40 2.23
N HIS A 46 -1.62 -5.67 1.14
CA HIS A 46 -2.08 -6.20 -0.14
C HIS A 46 -0.88 -6.31 -1.10
N LEU A 47 -0.38 -7.51 -1.36
CA LEU A 47 0.80 -7.75 -2.21
C LEU A 47 0.63 -7.13 -3.59
N ILE A 48 -0.54 -7.30 -4.23
CA ILE A 48 -0.79 -6.77 -5.57
C ILE A 48 -0.68 -5.23 -5.64
N ILE A 49 -1.10 -4.54 -4.57
CA ILE A 49 -0.96 -3.08 -4.49
C ILE A 49 0.49 -2.69 -4.31
N LEU A 50 1.23 -3.40 -3.43
CA LEU A 50 2.66 -3.17 -3.23
C LEU A 50 3.47 -3.38 -4.52
N GLN A 51 3.24 -4.49 -5.23
CA GLN A 51 3.95 -4.83 -6.49
C GLN A 51 3.65 -3.82 -7.59
N SER A 52 2.38 -3.42 -7.76
CA SER A 52 2.00 -2.48 -8.82
C SER A 52 2.55 -1.07 -8.61
N ARG A 53 2.83 -0.68 -7.36
CA ARG A 53 3.30 0.66 -6.99
C ARG A 53 4.81 0.77 -6.83
N SER A 54 5.54 -0.34 -6.83
CA SER A 54 6.98 -0.34 -6.58
C SER A 54 7.68 -1.53 -7.26
N SER A 55 8.56 -1.23 -8.21
CA SER A 55 9.41 -2.24 -8.84
C SER A 55 10.35 -2.93 -7.83
N TYR A 56 10.64 -2.28 -6.70
CA TYR A 56 11.37 -2.91 -5.59
C TYR A 56 10.54 -4.04 -4.97
N PHE A 57 9.28 -3.75 -4.59
CA PHE A 57 8.41 -4.78 -4.00
C PHE A 57 8.03 -5.85 -5.02
N GLN A 58 7.85 -5.48 -6.29
CA GLN A 58 7.68 -6.45 -7.37
C GLN A 58 8.82 -7.48 -7.37
N LYS A 59 10.08 -7.03 -7.46
CA LYS A 59 11.24 -7.93 -7.45
C LYS A 59 11.35 -8.75 -6.17
N VAL A 60 11.20 -8.09 -5.01
CA VAL A 60 11.29 -8.76 -3.71
C VAL A 60 10.25 -9.88 -3.61
N PHE A 61 9.03 -9.66 -4.08
CA PHE A 61 7.98 -10.68 -4.00
C PHE A 61 8.04 -11.72 -5.11
N ASP A 62 8.54 -11.39 -6.30
CA ASP A 62 8.78 -12.37 -7.37
C ASP A 62 9.86 -13.40 -6.98
N GLU A 63 10.85 -12.99 -6.18
CA GLU A 63 11.89 -13.88 -5.65
C GLU A 63 11.38 -14.76 -4.49
N ILE A 64 10.30 -14.35 -3.81
CA ILE A 64 9.72 -15.10 -2.69
C ILE A 64 8.73 -16.11 -3.24
N ALA A 65 9.05 -17.40 -3.12
CA ALA A 65 8.11 -18.46 -3.49
C ALA A 65 6.89 -18.47 -2.55
N PHE A 66 5.75 -17.97 -3.03
CA PHE A 66 4.46 -18.13 -2.36
C PHE A 66 3.91 -19.55 -2.63
N ASN A 67 4.25 -20.50 -1.77
CA ASN A 67 3.51 -21.76 -1.67
C ASN A 67 2.23 -21.49 -0.87
N GLY A 68 1.11 -21.96 -1.41
CA GLY A 68 -0.22 -21.41 -1.16
C GLY A 68 -0.79 -21.53 0.26
N ASP A 69 -1.84 -20.73 0.43
CA ASP A 69 -2.90 -20.72 1.47
C ASP A 69 -2.62 -20.11 2.84
N ASP A 70 -1.38 -19.93 3.28
CA ASP A 70 -1.11 -19.25 4.55
C ASP A 70 -0.68 -17.79 4.36
N VAL A 71 -1.25 -16.89 5.19
CA VAL A 71 -0.80 -15.49 5.32
C VAL A 71 0.67 -15.50 5.74
N LYS A 72 1.57 -15.32 4.76
CA LYS A 72 3.02 -15.37 5.01
C LYS A 72 3.48 -14.13 5.74
N VAL A 73 4.33 -14.35 6.75
CA VAL A 73 5.12 -13.28 7.38
C VAL A 73 6.40 -13.09 6.56
N LEU A 74 6.48 -11.98 5.84
CA LEU A 74 7.65 -11.59 5.06
C LEU A 74 8.57 -10.75 5.92
N LYS A 75 9.83 -11.16 6.09
CA LYS A 75 10.82 -10.38 6.84
C LYS A 75 11.57 -9.46 5.88
N LEU A 76 11.51 -8.16 6.12
CA LEU A 76 12.27 -7.15 5.38
C LEU A 76 13.27 -6.45 6.30
N PRO A 77 14.34 -7.15 6.73
CA PRO A 77 15.31 -6.60 7.70
C PRO A 77 16.05 -5.37 7.16
N ASN A 78 16.17 -5.25 5.83
CA ASN A 78 16.83 -4.11 5.17
C ASN A 78 15.98 -2.83 5.13
N ILE A 79 14.74 -2.86 5.65
CA ILE A 79 13.83 -1.71 5.68
C ILE A 79 13.56 -1.36 7.13
N SER A 80 13.84 -0.11 7.50
CA SER A 80 13.45 0.41 8.81
C SER A 80 11.97 0.82 8.83
N ASN A 81 11.36 0.80 10.01
CA ASN A 81 9.95 1.17 10.20
C ASN A 81 9.65 2.58 9.67
N LYS A 82 10.60 3.52 9.81
CA LYS A 82 10.51 4.88 9.27
C LYS A 82 10.42 4.92 7.75
N VAL A 83 11.21 4.09 7.06
CA VAL A 83 11.19 4.02 5.58
C VAL A 83 9.87 3.42 5.11
N PHE A 84 9.37 2.41 5.82
CA PHE A 84 8.07 1.80 5.52
C PHE A 84 6.90 2.77 5.74
N ASP A 85 6.97 3.61 6.79
CA ASP A 85 5.98 4.67 7.04
C ASP A 85 5.98 5.75 5.94
N VAL A 86 7.16 6.14 5.44
CA VAL A 86 7.25 7.07 4.30
C VAL A 86 6.60 6.45 3.06
N TRP A 87 6.83 5.15 2.83
CA TRP A 87 6.23 4.44 1.70
C TRP A 87 4.70 4.39 1.79
N LYS A 88 4.13 4.04 2.97
CA LYS A 88 2.68 4.08 3.22
C LYS A 88 2.08 5.47 2.96
N ASN A 89 2.78 6.52 3.38
CA ASN A 89 2.32 7.88 3.15
C ASN A 89 2.37 8.30 1.68
N PHE A 90 3.35 7.81 0.92
CA PHE A 90 3.46 8.06 -0.51
C PHE A 90 2.31 7.40 -1.28
N THR A 91 1.99 6.15 -0.96
CA THR A 91 0.87 5.45 -1.61
C THR A 91 -0.49 6.07 -1.30
N ARG A 92 -0.68 6.62 -0.10
CA ARG A 92 -1.86 7.42 0.28
C ARG A 92 -2.01 8.71 -0.53
N LYS A 93 -0.94 9.50 -0.68
CA LYS A 93 -1.01 10.86 -1.27
C LYS A 93 -1.34 10.90 -2.76
N ILE A 94 -1.06 9.86 -3.53
CA ILE A 94 -1.32 9.88 -4.99
C ILE A 94 -2.81 9.86 -5.29
N GLY A 95 -3.64 9.49 -4.30
CA GLY A 95 -5.07 9.64 -4.41
C GLY A 95 -5.59 11.09 -4.45
N GLU A 96 -4.83 12.04 -3.92
CA GLU A 96 -5.25 13.45 -3.85
C GLU A 96 -4.86 14.26 -5.10
N PHE A 97 -4.01 13.70 -5.97
CA PHE A 97 -3.51 14.39 -7.19
C PHE A 97 -4.33 14.10 -8.46
N GLY A 98 -5.51 13.48 -8.33
CA GLY A 98 -6.46 13.28 -9.43
C GLY A 98 -7.21 14.55 -9.88
N HIS A 99 -6.75 15.74 -9.51
CA HIS A 99 -7.25 17.03 -9.99
C HIS A 99 -6.26 17.63 -11.00
N PHE A 100 -6.42 17.30 -12.28
CA PHE A 100 -5.97 18.11 -13.42
C PHE A 100 -7.13 18.25 -14.41
#